data_AF-E1VAE4-F1
#
_entry.id   AF-E1VAE4-F1
#
_cell.length_a   1.000
_cell.length_b   1.000
_cell.length_c   1.000
_cell.angle_alpha   90.00
_cell.angle_beta   90.00
_cell.angle_gamma   90.00
#
_symmetry.space_group_name_H-M   'P 1'
#
loop_
_entity.id
_entity.type
_entity.pdbx_description
1 polymer ?
#
loop_
_entity_poly.entity_id
_entity_poly.type
_entity_poly.pdbx_seq_one_letter_code
_entity_poly.pdbx_strand_id
1 'polypeptide(L)' 'MNMDINLHGIERITLVGVREGRTPGGVYYTATLTIEGRDGETSTLTLFADDPESLAIDYRERQEAA' A
#
# COMPACT_ATOMS: atom_id res chain seq x y z
N MET A 1 -8.06 -13.72 0.72
CA MET A 1 -6.71 -14.25 0.41
C MET A 1 -5.74 -13.19 0.88
N ASN A 2 -4.85 -13.51 1.83
CA ASN A 2 -3.88 -12.55 2.34
C ASN A 2 -2.60 -12.68 1.50
N MET A 3 -2.01 -11.55 1.14
CA MET A 3 -0.71 -11.49 0.48
C MET A 3 0.31 -10.99 1.49
N ASP A 4 1.38 -11.76 1.70
CA ASP A 4 2.52 -11.33 2.50
C ASP A 4 3.53 -10.64 1.56
N ILE A 5 3.88 -9.40 1.88
CA ILE A 5 4.93 -8.65 1.18
C ILE A 5 6.18 -8.69 2.07
N ASN A 6 7.29 -9.18 1.52
CA ASN A 6 8.57 -9.13 2.21
C ASN A 6 9.16 -7.72 2.10
N LEU A 7 9.27 -7.02 3.23
CA LEU A 7 9.78 -5.64 3.31
C LEU A 7 11.29 -5.57 3.58
N HIS A 8 12.03 -6.67 3.45
CA HIS A 8 13.49 -6.68 3.60
C HIS A 8 14.14 -5.69 2.62
N GLY A 9 14.96 -4.79 3.16
CA GLY A 9 15.66 -3.77 2.36
C GLY A 9 14.87 -2.46 2.18
N ILE A 10 13.63 -2.37 2.67
CA ILE A 10 12.87 -1.11 2.66
C ILE A 10 13.37 -0.20 3.79
N GLU A 11 13.56 1.07 3.47
CA GLU A 11 13.85 2.14 4.42
C GLU A 11 12.58 2.88 4.81
N ARG A 12 11.75 3.24 3.82
CA ARG A 12 10.55 4.05 4.03
C ARG A 12 9.43 3.64 3.10
N ILE A 13 8.20 3.65 3.63
CA ILE A 13 6.98 3.60 2.84
C ILE A 13 6.20 4.88 3.11
N THR A 14 5.82 5.59 2.06
CA THR A 14 5.10 6.87 2.14
C THR A 14 3.78 6.76 1.38
N LEU A 15 2.65 7.02 2.05
CA LEU A 15 1.38 7.21 1.36
C LEU A 15 1.40 8.58 0.66
N VAL A 16 1.38 8.57 -0.67
CA VAL A 16 1.47 9.79 -1.50
C VAL A 16 0.10 10.38 -1.78
N GLY A 17 -0.93 9.54 -1.88
CA GLY A 17 -2.28 10.02 -2.11
C GLY A 17 -3.34 8.93 -2.12
N VAL A 18 -4.58 9.37 -1.87
CA VAL A 18 -5.79 8.58 -2.01
C VAL A 18 -6.74 9.32 -2.95
N ARG A 19 -7.34 8.61 -3.90
CA ARG A 19 -8.21 9.20 -4.92
C ARG A 19 -9.45 8.34 -5.16
N GLU A 20 -10.60 9.01 -5.29
CA GLU A 20 -11.81 8.44 -5.89
C GLU A 20 -11.78 8.62 -7.41
N GLY A 21 -12.06 7.56 -8.14
CA GLY A 21 -12.23 7.53 -9.58
C GLY A 21 -13.62 7.01 -9.96
N ARG A 22 -14.07 7.34 -11.18
CA ARG A 22 -15.37 6.92 -11.70
C ARG A 22 -15.20 6.32 -13.09
N THR A 23 -15.82 5.19 -13.31
CA THR A 23 -15.99 4.55 -14.62
C THR A 23 -17.48 4.41 -14.93
N PRO A 24 -17.87 4.12 -16.18
CA PRO A 24 -19.25 3.76 -16.48
C PRO A 24 -19.77 2.55 -15.69
N GLY A 25 -18.86 1.70 -15.20
CA GLY A 25 -19.18 0.51 -14.40
C GLY A 25 -19.26 0.75 -12.89
N GLY A 26 -18.93 1.94 -12.39
CA GLY A 26 -18.99 2.25 -10.96
C GLY A 26 -17.90 3.21 -10.46
N VAL A 27 -17.83 3.36 -9.14
CA VAL A 27 -16.79 4.11 -8.43
C VAL A 27 -15.68 3.16 -8.02
N TYR A 28 -14.43 3.63 -8.07
CA TYR A 28 -13.27 2.91 -7.55
C TYR A 28 -12.37 3.85 -6.76
N TYR A 29 -11.54 3.29 -5.90
CA TYR A 29 -10.62 4.02 -5.04
C TYR A 29 -9.20 3.53 -5.29
N THR A 30 -8.25 4.46 -5.25
CA THR A 30 -6.83 4.15 -5.36
C THR A 30 -6.03 4.77 -4.23
N ALA A 31 -5.09 4.00 -3.66
CA ALA A 31 -4.06 4.53 -2.78
C ALA A 31 -2.68 4.31 -3.43
N THR A 32 -1.90 5.38 -3.55
CA THR A 32 -0.54 5.31 -4.11
C THR A 32 0.47 5.43 -2.99
N LEU A 33 1.37 4.46 -2.91
CA LEU A 33 2.49 4.41 -1.98
C LEU A 33 3.81 4.51 -2.74
N THR A 34 4.74 5.29 -2.21
CA THR A 34 6.15 5.22 -2.59
C THR A 34 6.89 4.34 -1.59
N ILE A 35 7.71 3.44 -2.10
CA ILE A 35 8.56 2.53 -1.34
C ILE A 35 10.00 2.90 -1.67
N GLU A 36 10.73 3.40 -0.67
CA GLU A 36 12.15 3.74 -0.78
C GLU A 36 12.96 2.62 -0.13
N GLY A 37 13.84 2.00 -0.92
CA GLY A 37 14.82 1.01 -0.50
C GLY A 37 16.06 1.65 0.10
N ARG A 38 16.75 0.91 0.97
CA ARG A 38 18.03 1.35 1.60
C ARG A 38 19.18 1.50 0.61
N ASP A 39 19.04 0.91 -0.57
CA ASP A 39 19.96 1.07 -1.71
C ASP A 39 19.67 2.35 -2.53
N GLY A 40 18.63 3.10 -2.15
CA GLY A 40 18.17 4.30 -2.86
C GLY A 40 17.20 4.00 -3.99
N GLU A 41 16.84 2.74 -4.24
CA GLU A 41 15.81 2.41 -5.24
C GLU A 41 14.45 2.94 -4.76
N THR A 42 13.68 3.53 -5.68
CA THR A 42 12.33 4.03 -5.39
C THR A 42 11.33 3.30 -6.28
N SER A 43 10.34 2.66 -5.66
CA SER A 43 9.24 1.96 -6.31
C SER A 43 7.90 2.60 -5.96
N THR A 44 6.92 2.47 -6.85
CA THR A 44 5.55 2.94 -6.62
C THR A 44 4.60 1.77 -6.61
N LEU A 45 3.79 1.66 -5.54
CA LEU A 45 2.71 0.68 -5.41
C LEU A 45 1.37 1.41 -5.45
N THR A 46 0.50 1.02 -6.37
CA THR A 46 -0.88 1.53 -6.42
C THR A 46 -1.84 0.41 -6.05
N LEU A 47 -2.58 0.60 -4.97
CA LEU A 47 -3.66 -0.27 -4.52
C LEU A 47 -4.98 0.20 -5.15
N PHE A 48 -5.80 -0.75 -5.58
CA PHE A 48 -7.14 -0.51 -6.13
C PHE A 48 -8.17 -1.20 -5.25
N ALA A 49 -9.28 -0.52 -4.99
CA ALA A 49 -10.42 -1.08 -4.28
C ALA A 49 -11.73 -0.53 -4.83
N ASP A 50 -12.81 -1.31 -4.73
CA ASP A 50 -14.15 -0.88 -5.14
C ASP A 50 -14.84 -0.05 -4.05
N ASP A 51 -14.35 -0.12 -2.80
CA ASP A 51 -14.80 0.69 -1.67
C ASP A 51 -13.59 1.25 -0.88
N PRO A 52 -13.75 2.37 -0.17
CA PRO A 52 -12.63 3.02 0.51
C PRO A 52 -12.23 2.32 1.81
N GLU A 53 -13.12 1.55 2.44
CA GLU A 53 -12.84 0.82 3.68
C GLU A 53 -11.92 -0.39 3.42
N SER A 54 -11.95 -0.92 2.20
CA SER A 54 -11.06 -1.96 1.69
C SER A 54 -9.63 -1.47 1.48
N LEU A 55 -9.38 -0.15 1.40
CA LEU A 55 -8.03 0.43 1.42
C LEU A 55 -7.55 0.63 2.87
N ALA A 56 -7.47 -0.45 3.63
CA ALA A 56 -6.93 -0.44 4.99
C ALA A 56 -5.45 -0.84 4.99
N ILE A 57 -4.58 0.07 5.45
CA ILE A 57 -3.17 -0.26 5.74
C ILE A 57 -3.05 -0.39 7.25
N ASP A 58 -3.05 -1.63 7.73
CA ASP A 58 -2.86 -1.95 9.15
C ASP A 58 -1.38 -2.27 9.40
N TYR A 59 -0.71 -1.44 10.20
CA TYR A 59 0.65 -1.72 10.66
C TYR A 59 0.58 -2.53 11.95
N ARG A 60 1.07 -3.76 11.89
CA ARG A 60 1.24 -4.61 13.08
C ARG A 60 2.71 -4.91 13.26
N GLU A 61 3.27 -4.44 14.37
CA GLU A 61 4.59 -4.85 14.80
C GLU A 61 4.53 -6.35 15.15
N ARG A 62 5.20 -7.19 14.36
CA ARG A 62 5.37 -8.60 14.76
C ARG A 62 6.30 -8.60 15.96
N GLN A 63 5.76 -8.86 17.14
CA GLN A 63 6.60 -9.29 18.25
C GLN A 63 7.09 -10.71 17.93
N GLU A 64 8.37 -10.84 17.59
CA GLU A 64 9.01 -12.14 17.53
C GLU A 64 9.06 -12.70 18.96
N ALA A 65 8.46 -13.88 19.15
CA ALA A 65 8.57 -14.59 20.43
C ALA A 65 10.04 -14.99 20.65
N ALA A 66 10.60 -14.54 21.78
CA ALA A 66 11.97 -14.81 22.21
C ALA A 66 12.25 -16.30 22.44
#